data_AF-A0A536Z383-F1
#
_entry.id   AF-A0A536Z383-F1
#
_cell.length_a   1.000
_cell.length_b   1.000
_cell.length_c   1.000
_cell.angle_alpha   90.00
_cell.angle_beta   90.00
_cell.angle_gamma   90.00
#
_symmetry.space_group_name_H-M   'P 1'
#
loop_
_entity.id
_entity.type
_entity.pdbx_description
1 polymer ?
#
loop_
_entity_poly.entity_id
_entity_poly.type
_entity_poly.pdbx_seq_one_letter_code
_entity_poly.pdbx_strand_id
1 'polypeptide(L)'
;MKLKYFKLKWTLLLAAAFALLVSLPTAAEDIDIFVGGAGGGDAANVLVVIDNTSNWADNAQHWPGEYQGQAELEALITVIPTLKDSVNVGLMLFNQNGSGNCCSGGYIRYAMQPMNATNRAALVAELNN
;
A
#
# COMPACT_ATOMS: atom_id res chain seq x y z
N MET A 1 -18.74 64.31 -11.07
CA MET A 1 -18.66 62.93 -11.61
C MET A 1 -17.40 62.13 -11.19
N LYS A 2 -16.33 62.75 -10.63
CA LYS A 2 -15.04 62.05 -10.35
C LYS A 2 -14.93 61.27 -9.02
N LEU A 3 -15.80 61.55 -8.04
CA LEU A 3 -15.71 60.92 -6.71
C LEU A 3 -16.10 59.43 -6.69
N LYS A 4 -17.01 59.02 -7.59
CA LYS A 4 -17.44 57.61 -7.72
C LYS A 4 -16.32 56.70 -8.26
N TYR A 5 -15.52 57.20 -9.20
CA TYR A 5 -14.40 56.45 -9.79
C TYR A 5 -13.24 56.22 -8.81
N PHE A 6 -13.02 57.14 -7.87
CA PHE A 6 -12.00 56.98 -6.84
C PHE A 6 -12.40 55.91 -5.81
N LYS A 7 -13.65 55.95 -5.32
CA LYS A 7 -14.15 54.92 -4.39
C LYS A 7 -14.17 53.52 -5.04
N LEU A 8 -14.54 53.43 -6.32
CA LEU A 8 -14.54 52.16 -7.06
C LEU A 8 -13.15 51.50 -7.13
N LYS A 9 -12.08 52.30 -7.33
CA LYS A 9 -10.70 51.79 -7.38
C LYS A 9 -10.20 51.26 -6.03
N TRP A 10 -10.59 51.91 -4.94
CA TRP A 10 -10.18 51.51 -3.59
C TRP A 10 -10.91 50.26 -3.12
N THR A 11 -12.21 50.13 -3.44
CA THR A 11 -12.97 48.91 -3.18
C THR A 11 -12.39 47.72 -3.95
N LEU A 12 -11.98 47.93 -5.21
CA LEU A 12 -11.31 46.89 -6.01
C LEU A 12 -9.95 46.47 -5.42
N LEU A 13 -9.15 47.43 -4.96
CA LEU A 13 -7.86 47.15 -4.31
C LEU A 13 -8.04 46.40 -2.99
N LEU A 14 -9.04 46.77 -2.19
CA LEU A 14 -9.34 46.09 -0.93
C LEU A 14 -9.82 44.66 -1.16
N ALA A 15 -10.65 44.44 -2.19
CA ALA A 15 -11.12 43.10 -2.57
C ALA A 15 -9.97 42.20 -3.06
N ALA A 16 -9.03 42.75 -3.84
CA ALA A 16 -7.84 42.03 -4.28
C ALA A 16 -6.91 41.67 -3.11
N ALA A 17 -6.72 42.58 -2.16
CA ALA A 17 -5.95 42.30 -0.94
C ALA A 17 -6.62 41.23 -0.07
N PHE A 18 -7.95 41.23 0.02
CA PHE A 18 -8.70 40.21 0.77
C PHE A 18 -8.62 38.83 0.10
N ALA A 19 -8.66 38.77 -1.24
CA ALA A 19 -8.49 37.52 -1.99
C ALA A 19 -7.11 36.87 -1.78
N LEU A 20 -6.06 37.66 -1.50
CA LEU A 20 -4.73 37.15 -1.17
C LEU A 20 -4.62 36.60 0.27
N LEU A 21 -5.56 36.97 1.15
CA LEU A 21 -5.58 36.54 2.56
C LEU A 21 -6.47 35.30 2.79
N VAL A 22 -7.35 34.98 1.84
CA VAL A 22 -8.18 33.78 1.88
C VAL A 22 -7.39 32.63 1.28
N SER A 23 -6.74 31.83 2.14
CA SER A 23 -6.25 30.51 1.74
C SER A 23 -7.46 29.60 1.51
N LEU A 24 -7.81 29.36 0.26
CA LEU A 24 -8.80 28.33 -0.07
C LEU A 24 -8.22 26.97 0.35
N PRO A 25 -8.99 26.13 1.07
CA PRO A 25 -8.55 24.77 1.33
C PRO A 25 -8.38 24.05 -0.01
N THR A 26 -7.19 23.51 -0.26
CA THR A 26 -6.96 22.62 -1.40
C THR A 26 -7.73 21.32 -1.14
N ALA A 27 -8.82 21.10 -1.87
CA ALA A 27 -9.49 19.81 -1.86
C ALA A 27 -8.53 18.81 -2.53
N ALA A 28 -8.11 17.80 -1.79
CA ALA A 28 -7.38 16.68 -2.37
C ALA A 28 -8.38 15.86 -3.22
N GLU A 29 -8.47 16.22 -4.48
CA GLU A 29 -9.21 15.50 -5.51
C GLU A 29 -8.23 14.58 -6.22
N ASP A 30 -8.22 13.31 -5.82
CA ASP A 30 -7.53 12.22 -6.51
C ASP A 30 -6.03 12.47 -6.82
N ILE A 31 -5.18 12.32 -5.79
CA ILE A 31 -3.73 12.25 -6.03
C ILE A 31 -3.37 10.86 -6.55
N ASP A 32 -3.37 10.70 -7.86
CA ASP A 32 -2.69 9.60 -8.50
C ASP A 32 -1.25 9.52 -7.98
N ILE A 33 -0.89 8.40 -7.37
CA ILE A 33 0.45 8.10 -6.89
C ILE A 33 1.37 7.73 -8.06
N PHE A 34 1.53 8.63 -9.03
CA PHE A 34 2.61 8.53 -10.00
C PHE A 34 3.89 9.07 -9.38
N VAL A 35 4.45 8.32 -8.44
CA VAL A 35 5.90 8.37 -8.26
C VAL A 35 6.48 7.85 -9.57
N GLY A 36 6.87 8.79 -10.44
CA GLY A 36 7.69 8.49 -11.60
C GLY A 36 8.81 7.59 -11.14
N GLY A 37 8.92 6.41 -11.76
CA GLY A 37 9.72 5.29 -11.25
C GLY A 37 11.03 5.82 -10.69
N ALA A 38 11.29 5.52 -9.42
CA ALA A 38 12.62 5.73 -8.86
C ALA A 38 13.56 4.84 -9.67
N GLY A 39 14.07 5.38 -10.78
CA GLY A 39 15.15 4.82 -11.55
C GLY A 39 16.36 4.84 -10.62
N GLY A 40 16.58 3.70 -9.98
CA GLY A 40 17.61 3.53 -8.97
C GLY A 40 17.97 2.07 -8.72
N GLY A 41 18.07 1.25 -9.77
CA GLY A 41 19.00 0.10 -9.84
C GLY A 41 18.61 -1.22 -9.14
N ASP A 42 18.80 -2.31 -9.90
CA ASP A 42 19.09 -3.70 -9.50
C ASP A 42 18.07 -4.60 -8.80
N ALA A 43 17.05 -4.10 -8.10
CA ALA A 43 16.18 -4.98 -7.31
C ALA A 43 14.84 -5.39 -7.98
N ALA A 44 14.58 -6.69 -8.13
CA ALA A 44 13.30 -7.20 -8.64
C ALA A 44 12.17 -7.06 -7.62
N ASN A 45 10.97 -6.68 -8.04
CA ASN A 45 9.80 -6.60 -7.16
C ASN A 45 8.97 -7.89 -7.24
N VAL A 46 8.71 -8.51 -6.09
CA VAL A 46 7.90 -9.73 -5.96
C VAL A 46 6.77 -9.50 -4.97
N LEU A 47 5.53 -9.64 -5.43
CA LEU A 47 4.36 -9.67 -4.55
C LEU A 47 3.91 -11.11 -4.36
N VAL A 48 3.95 -11.58 -3.12
CA VAL A 48 3.39 -12.88 -2.73
C VAL A 48 1.93 -12.67 -2.33
N VAL A 49 1.02 -13.37 -3.00
CA VAL A 49 -0.42 -13.34 -2.70
C VAL A 49 -0.82 -14.71 -2.18
N ILE A 50 -1.31 -14.77 -0.93
CA ILE A 50 -1.74 -16.01 -0.28
C ILE A 50 -3.26 -16.01 -0.14
N ASP A 51 -3.90 -17.07 -0.62
CA ASP A 51 -5.30 -17.36 -0.35
C ASP A 51 -5.44 -18.04 1.01
N ASN A 52 -5.75 -17.24 2.03
CA ASN A 52 -5.98 -17.65 3.40
C ASN A 52 -7.48 -17.83 3.71
N THR A 53 -8.33 -18.03 2.70
CA THR A 53 -9.79 -18.17 2.86
C THR A 53 -10.22 -19.63 3.12
N SER A 54 -11.42 -20.01 2.69
CA SER A 54 -11.95 -21.37 2.84
C SER A 54 -10.99 -22.37 2.22
N ASN A 55 -10.65 -23.43 2.95
CA ASN A 55 -9.66 -24.47 2.62
C ASN A 55 -8.22 -24.24 3.11
N TRP A 56 -7.94 -23.17 3.87
CA TRP A 56 -6.63 -22.99 4.51
C TRP A 56 -6.20 -24.18 5.40
N ALA A 57 -7.17 -24.79 6.09
CA ALA A 57 -6.98 -25.97 6.94
C ALA A 57 -7.37 -27.28 6.22
N ASP A 58 -7.50 -27.27 4.90
CA ASP A 58 -7.73 -28.49 4.12
C ASP A 58 -6.41 -29.24 3.91
N ASN A 59 -6.50 -30.56 3.74
CA ASN A 59 -5.39 -31.44 3.38
C ASN A 59 -5.60 -32.10 2.00
N ALA A 60 -6.51 -31.55 1.19
CA ALA A 60 -6.84 -32.08 -0.14
C ALA A 60 -5.66 -32.12 -1.11
N GLN A 61 -4.58 -31.37 -0.86
CA GLN A 61 -3.38 -31.40 -1.67
C GLN A 61 -2.44 -32.58 -1.32
N HIS A 62 -2.74 -33.33 -0.25
CA HIS A 62 -2.00 -34.52 0.21
C HIS A 62 -0.51 -34.29 0.51
N TRP A 63 -0.17 -33.17 1.14
CA TRP A 63 1.21 -32.89 1.53
C TRP A 63 1.55 -33.77 2.75
N PRO A 64 2.76 -34.33 2.84
CA PRO A 64 3.12 -35.18 3.97
C PRO A 64 3.13 -34.40 5.29
N GLY A 65 2.11 -34.58 6.12
CA GLY A 65 2.13 -34.16 7.52
C GLY A 65 1.66 -32.73 7.82
N GLU A 66 1.21 -31.97 6.83
CA GLU A 66 0.81 -30.57 7.00
C GLU A 66 -0.49 -30.22 6.30
N TYR A 67 -1.24 -29.25 6.83
CA TYR A 67 -2.37 -28.64 6.13
C TYR A 67 -1.86 -27.69 5.04
N GLN A 68 -2.65 -27.50 3.98
CA GLN A 68 -2.34 -26.63 2.84
C GLN A 68 -1.67 -25.31 3.26
N GLY A 69 -2.32 -24.57 4.16
CA GLY A 69 -1.82 -23.27 4.57
C GLY A 69 -0.53 -23.29 5.38
N GLN A 70 -0.30 -24.37 6.14
CA GLN A 70 0.93 -24.53 6.92
C GLN A 70 2.13 -24.75 5.99
N ALA A 71 1.96 -25.57 4.96
CA ALA A 71 3.03 -25.86 4.02
C ALA A 71 3.39 -24.65 3.14
N GLU A 72 2.39 -23.86 2.71
CA GLU A 72 2.62 -22.60 2.00
C GLU A 72 3.40 -21.60 2.87
N LEU A 73 3.07 -21.52 4.17
CA LEU A 73 3.74 -20.66 5.13
C LEU A 73 5.18 -21.11 5.41
N GLU A 74 5.39 -22.40 5.63
CA GLU A 74 6.71 -22.99 5.89
C GLU A 74 7.66 -22.80 4.70
N ALA A 75 7.15 -22.96 3.47
CA ALA A 75 7.92 -22.69 2.26
C ALA A 75 8.42 -21.24 2.21
N LEU A 76 7.56 -20.27 2.57
CA LEU A 76 7.95 -18.86 2.61
C LEU A 76 8.97 -18.58 3.72
N ILE A 77 8.75 -19.12 4.93
CA ILE A 77 9.68 -19.00 6.06
C ILE A 77 11.05 -19.57 5.67
N THR A 78 11.10 -20.62 4.86
CA THR A 78 12.34 -21.23 4.37
C THR A 78 13.02 -20.38 3.30
N VAL A 79 12.27 -19.82 2.35
CA VAL A 79 12.83 -19.10 1.19
C VAL A 79 13.24 -17.67 1.52
N ILE A 80 12.43 -16.92 2.28
CA ILE A 80 12.66 -15.49 2.55
C ILE A 80 14.04 -15.19 3.13
N PRO A 81 14.58 -15.97 4.09
CA PRO A 81 15.93 -15.74 4.62
C PRO A 81 17.05 -15.85 3.57
N THR A 82 16.82 -16.56 2.47
CA THR A 82 17.79 -16.76 1.38
C THR A 82 17.86 -15.57 0.41
N LEU A 83 16.84 -14.70 0.44
CA LEU A 83 16.76 -13.54 -0.43
C LEU A 83 17.79 -12.47 -0.03
N LYS A 84 18.15 -11.63 -0.99
CA LYS A 84 19.07 -10.51 -0.82
C LYS A 84 18.36 -9.20 -1.11
N ASP A 85 19.03 -8.09 -0.80
CA ASP A 85 18.59 -6.73 -1.08
C ASP A 85 18.39 -6.40 -2.57
N SER A 86 18.80 -7.30 -3.48
CA SER A 86 18.44 -7.29 -4.91
C SER A 86 16.99 -7.73 -5.20
N VAL A 87 16.18 -7.99 -4.18
CA VAL A 87 14.75 -8.29 -4.34
C VAL A 87 13.95 -7.52 -3.30
N ASN A 88 12.90 -6.87 -3.75
CA ASN A 88 11.87 -6.31 -2.89
C ASN A 88 10.72 -7.32 -2.79
N VAL A 89 10.23 -7.57 -1.57
CA VAL A 89 9.12 -8.48 -1.35
C VAL A 89 8.00 -7.77 -0.59
N GLY A 90 6.77 -7.98 -1.04
CA GLY A 90 5.55 -7.65 -0.33
C GLY A 90 4.67 -8.88 -0.13
N LEU A 91 3.79 -8.83 0.87
CA LEU A 91 2.84 -9.89 1.19
C LEU A 91 1.41 -9.35 1.17
N MET A 92 0.53 -10.04 0.45
CA MET A 92 -0.91 -9.78 0.42
C MET A 92 -1.66 -11.04 0.84
N LEU A 93 -2.66 -10.86 1.71
CA LEU A 93 -3.58 -11.92 2.13
C LEU A 93 -5.00 -11.58 1.67
N PHE A 94 -5.81 -12.59 1.38
CA PHE A 94 -7.23 -12.39 1.14
C PHE A 94 -7.99 -12.08 2.44
N ASN A 95 -9.14 -11.43 2.29
CA ASN A 95 -10.04 -11.20 3.42
C ASN A 95 -10.87 -12.47 3.69
N GLN A 96 -10.78 -13.01 4.91
CA GLN A 96 -11.48 -14.23 5.31
C GLN A 96 -13.00 -14.02 5.46
N ASN A 97 -13.47 -12.78 5.62
CA ASN A 97 -14.87 -12.48 5.92
C ASN A 97 -15.81 -12.40 4.69
N GLY A 98 -15.48 -13.12 3.62
CA GLY A 98 -16.25 -13.14 2.38
C GLY A 98 -17.41 -14.14 2.35
N SER A 99 -18.21 -14.30 3.41
CA SER A 99 -19.51 -14.96 3.28
C SER A 99 -20.50 -13.99 2.62
N GLY A 100 -20.31 -13.73 1.32
CA GLY A 100 -21.10 -12.82 0.51
C GLY A 100 -20.26 -11.74 -0.18
N ASN A 101 -20.69 -11.36 -1.39
CA ASN A 101 -20.02 -10.45 -2.35
C ASN A 101 -19.62 -9.04 -1.81
N CYS A 102 -19.84 -8.70 -0.55
CA CYS A 102 -19.62 -7.34 -0.03
C CYS A 102 -18.25 -7.11 0.61
N CYS A 103 -17.42 -8.14 0.78
CA CYS A 103 -16.09 -8.01 1.42
C CYS A 103 -14.97 -8.74 0.67
N SER A 104 -15.16 -8.98 -0.64
CA SER A 104 -14.20 -9.67 -1.50
C SER A 104 -13.00 -8.79 -1.84
N GLY A 105 -11.79 -9.27 -1.55
CA GLY A 105 -10.54 -8.57 -1.81
C GLY A 105 -9.40 -9.11 -0.95
N GLY A 106 -8.24 -8.48 -1.03
CA GLY A 106 -7.14 -8.75 -0.13
C GLY A 106 -6.52 -7.46 0.39
N TYR A 107 -5.69 -7.61 1.41
CA TYR A 107 -5.01 -6.52 2.08
C TYR A 107 -3.51 -6.79 2.11
N ILE A 108 -2.73 -5.71 2.05
CA ILE A 108 -1.27 -5.80 2.20
C ILE A 108 -0.97 -6.09 3.66
N ARG A 109 -0.46 -7.29 3.91
CA ARG A 109 0.00 -7.73 5.24
C ARG A 109 1.41 -7.24 5.53
N TYR A 110 2.25 -7.15 4.49
CA TYR A 110 3.59 -6.59 4.58
C TYR A 110 3.89 -5.75 3.34
N ALA A 111 4.27 -4.49 3.54
CA ALA A 111 4.57 -3.56 2.46
C ALA A 111 5.75 -4.06 1.62
N MET A 112 5.80 -3.66 0.34
CA MET A 112 6.94 -3.95 -0.53
C MET A 112 8.21 -3.32 0.05
N GLN A 113 9.19 -4.15 0.43
CA GLN A 113 10.44 -3.71 1.05
C GLN A 113 11.64 -4.48 0.51
N PRO A 114 12.83 -3.87 0.41
CA PRO A 114 14.06 -4.57 0.05
C PRO A 114 14.38 -5.64 1.09
N MET A 115 14.74 -6.84 0.65
CA MET A 115 15.07 -7.97 1.53
C MET A 115 16.48 -7.86 2.10
N ASN A 116 16.78 -6.73 2.76
CA ASN A 116 17.92 -6.60 3.67
C ASN A 116 17.70 -7.42 4.96
N ALA A 117 18.73 -7.53 5.80
CA ALA A 117 18.65 -8.38 7.00
C ALA A 117 17.49 -8.02 7.94
N THR A 118 17.24 -6.73 8.17
CA THR A 118 16.16 -6.24 9.03
C THR A 118 14.79 -6.62 8.47
N ASN A 119 14.57 -6.39 7.18
CA ASN A 119 13.28 -6.59 6.53
C ASN A 119 12.95 -8.08 6.36
N ARG A 120 13.95 -8.94 6.10
CA ARG A 120 13.76 -10.40 6.10
C ARG A 120 13.31 -10.91 7.46
N ALA A 121 13.96 -10.45 8.53
CA ALA A 121 13.56 -10.83 9.89
C ALA A 121 12.14 -10.35 10.22
N ALA A 122 11.78 -9.13 9.81
CA ALA A 122 10.45 -8.58 10.01
C ALA A 122 9.37 -9.37 9.24
N LEU A 123 9.63 -9.73 7.98
CA LEU A 123 8.68 -10.51 7.18
C LEU A 123 8.52 -11.94 7.72
N VAL A 124 9.62 -12.59 8.16
CA VAL A 124 9.54 -13.91 8.80
C VAL A 124 8.78 -13.85 10.13
N ALA A 125 8.95 -12.78 10.91
CA ALA A 125 8.17 -12.59 12.14
C ALA A 125 6.67 -12.43 11.82
N GLU A 126 6.33 -11.73 10.73
CA GLU A 126 4.95 -11.56 10.29
C GLU A 126 4.31 -12.90 9.86
N LEU A 127 5.09 -13.78 9.25
CA LEU A 127 4.64 -15.13 8.87
C LEU A 127 4.50 -16.08 10.06
N ASN A 128 5.14 -15.80 11.21
CA ASN A 128 5.02 -16.65 12.41
C ASN A 128 3.90 -16.20 13.37
N ASN A 129 3.22 -15.09 13.08
CA ASN A 129 2.10 -14.58 13.87
C ASN A 129 0.76 -15.19 13.42
#